data_AF-A0A348WG12-F1
#
_entry.id   AF-A0A348WG12-F1
#
_cell.length_a   1.000
_cell.length_b   1.000
_cell.length_c   1.000
_cell.angle_alpha   90.00
_cell.angle_beta   90.00
_cell.angle_gamma   90.00
#
_symmetry.space_group_name_H-M   'P 1'
#
loop_
_entity.id
_entity.type
_entity.pdbx_description
1 polymer ?
#
loop_
_entity_poly.entity_id
_entity_poly.type
_entity_poly.pdbx_seq_one_letter_code
_entity_poly.pdbx_strand_id
1 'polypeptide(L)' 'AGIGALDMPAYFARPSAPTNLTLHEAIDLNVPISCGDAPVFPGDVMLGDGDGVMVIPAHLA' A
#
# COMPACT_ATOMS: atom_id res chain seq x y z
N ALA A 1 14.08 -9.67 -11.76
CA ALA A 1 12.66 -9.46 -12.10
C ALA A 1 11.85 -9.45 -10.81
N GLY A 2 10.88 -8.56 -10.67
CA GLY A 2 10.08 -8.40 -9.44
C GLY A 2 10.05 -6.95 -8.96
N ILE A 3 9.49 -6.74 -7.76
CA ILE A 3 9.20 -5.42 -7.19
C ILE A 3 10.44 -4.51 -7.06
N GLY A 4 11.62 -5.07 -6.76
CA GLY A 4 12.87 -4.30 -6.64
C GLY A 4 13.50 -3.85 -7.97
N ALA A 5 12.90 -4.20 -9.11
CA ALA A 5 13.33 -3.74 -10.44
C ALA A 5 12.40 -2.68 -11.03
N LEU A 6 11.42 -2.19 -10.26
CA LEU A 6 10.51 -1.13 -10.69
C LEU A 6 11.24 0.21 -10.64
N ASP A 7 10.92 1.10 -11.59
CA ASP A 7 11.44 2.47 -11.63
C ASP A 7 10.80 3.39 -10.55
N MET A 8 9.88 2.85 -9.75
CA MET A 8 9.18 3.56 -8.70
C MET A 8 9.45 2.94 -7.32
N PRO A 9 9.39 3.73 -6.24
CA PRO A 9 9.46 3.19 -4.88
C PRO A 9 8.35 2.17 -4.64
N ALA A 10 8.69 1.04 -4.05
CA ALA A 10 7.74 -0.03 -3.81
C ALA A 10 8.03 -0.70 -2.46
N TYR A 11 7.00 -0.83 -1.64
CA TYR A 11 7.09 -1.27 -0.25
C TYR A 11 6.19 -2.47 -0.01
N PHE A 12 6.67 -3.46 0.73
CA PHE A 12 5.94 -4.68 1.04
C PHE A 12 6.49 -5.32 2.32
N ALA A 13 5.62 -5.87 3.17
CA ALA A 13 6.06 -6.56 4.38
C ALA A 13 6.67 -7.94 4.07
N ARG A 14 6.14 -8.63 3.06
CA ARG A 14 6.60 -9.95 2.61
C ARG A 14 6.12 -10.24 1.19
N PRO A 15 6.77 -11.17 0.46
CA PRO A 15 6.28 -11.59 -0.85
C PRO A 15 4.84 -12.11 -0.77
N SER A 16 3.99 -11.62 -1.67
CA SER A 16 2.66 -12.19 -1.87
C SER A 16 2.75 -13.43 -2.76
N ALA A 17 1.84 -14.40 -2.52
CA ALA A 17 1.59 -15.44 -3.50
C ALA A 17 1.06 -14.82 -4.81
N PRO A 18 1.29 -15.44 -5.98
CA PRO A 18 0.71 -15.00 -7.24
C PRO A 18 -0.81 -14.93 -7.14
N THR A 19 -1.40 -13.83 -7.63
CA THR A 19 -2.85 -13.66 -7.65
C THR A 19 -3.48 -14.61 -8.66
N ASN A 20 -4.39 -15.46 -8.18
CA ASN A 20 -5.30 -16.20 -9.05
C ASN A 20 -6.45 -15.29 -9.47
N LEU A 21 -6.51 -14.89 -10.74
CA LEU A 21 -7.48 -13.93 -11.27
C LEU A 21 -8.93 -14.44 -11.30
N THR A 22 -9.17 -15.74 -11.09
CA THR A 22 -10.53 -16.28 -10.94
C THR A 22 -11.03 -16.20 -9.50
N LEU A 23 -10.11 -16.07 -8.53
CA LEU A 23 -10.42 -16.10 -7.10
C LEU A 23 -10.21 -14.76 -6.39
N HIS A 24 -9.36 -13.89 -6.93
CA HIS A 24 -9.11 -12.57 -6.38
C HIS A 24 -9.90 -11.53 -7.18
N GLU A 25 -10.80 -10.84 -6.51
CA GLU A 25 -11.63 -9.76 -7.08
C GLU A 25 -11.43 -8.48 -6.26
N ALA A 26 -11.52 -7.33 -6.93
CA ALA A 26 -11.51 -6.04 -6.26
C ALA A 26 -12.85 -5.84 -5.54
N ILE A 27 -12.81 -5.84 -4.20
CA ILE A 27 -14.01 -5.72 -3.38
C ILE A 27 -14.50 -4.28 -3.31
N ASP A 28 -13.58 -3.32 -3.17
CA ASP A 28 -13.90 -1.90 -2.99
C ASP A 28 -12.75 -1.00 -3.44
N LEU A 29 -13.03 0.29 -3.65
CA LEU A 29 -12.07 1.31 -4.07
C LEU A 29 -12.31 2.62 -3.34
N ASN A 30 -11.23 3.28 -2.90
CA ASN A 30 -11.29 4.55 -2.16
C ASN A 30 -12.16 4.47 -0.89
N VAL A 31 -12.02 3.37 -0.14
CA VAL A 31 -12.58 3.24 1.21
C VAL A 31 -11.48 3.24 2.26
N PRO A 32 -11.78 3.59 3.52
CA PRO A 32 -10.81 3.48 4.60
C PRO A 32 -10.37 2.02 4.79
N ILE A 33 -9.07 1.82 5.05
CA ILE A 33 -8.51 0.51 5.36
C ILE A 33 -7.64 0.57 6.63
N SER A 34 -7.38 -0.61 7.20
CA SER A 34 -6.30 -0.79 8.18
C SER A 34 -5.15 -1.53 7.51
N CYS A 35 -3.94 -0.97 7.57
CA CYS A 35 -2.72 -1.58 7.05
C CYS A 35 -1.62 -1.51 8.12
N GLY A 36 -1.14 -2.66 8.60
CA GLY A 36 -0.12 -2.69 9.66
C GLY A 36 -0.56 -2.00 10.95
N ASP A 37 -1.83 -2.20 11.33
CA ASP A 37 -2.50 -1.54 12.47
C ASP A 37 -2.60 0.00 12.36
N ALA A 38 -2.28 0.57 11.19
CA ALA A 38 -2.47 1.99 10.90
C ALA A 38 -3.73 2.23 10.06
N PRO A 39 -4.57 3.23 10.42
CA PRO A 39 -5.68 3.64 9.58
C PRO A 39 -5.18 4.41 8.36
N VAL A 40 -5.70 4.09 7.17
CA VAL A 40 -5.42 4.80 5.92
C VAL A 40 -6.74 5.27 5.33
N PHE A 41 -6.87 6.57 5.12
CA PHE A 41 -8.04 7.16 4.49
C PHE A 41 -7.73 7.60 3.05
N PRO A 42 -8.74 7.56 2.17
CA PRO A 42 -8.60 8.15 0.84
C PRO A 42 -8.20 9.63 0.93
N GLY A 43 -7.11 9.98 0.26
CA GLY A 43 -6.54 11.34 0.25
C GLY A 43 -5.37 11.55 1.21
N ASP A 44 -5.08 10.60 2.11
CA ASP A 44 -3.88 10.66 2.94
C ASP A 44 -2.60 10.60 2.09
N VAL A 45 -1.54 11.26 2.57
CA VAL A 45 -0.25 11.29 1.91
C VAL A 45 0.61 10.13 2.41
N MET A 46 1.12 9.33 1.48
CA MET A 46 2.02 8.22 1.80
C MET A 46 3.47 8.67 1.65
N LEU A 47 4.23 8.63 2.73
CA LEU A 47 5.67 8.93 2.72
C LEU A 47 6.45 7.63 2.93
N GLY A 48 7.35 7.30 2.01
CA GLY A 48 8.20 6.12 2.12
C GLY A 48 9.69 6.47 2.09
N ASP A 49 10.48 5.75 2.90
CA ASP A 49 11.94 5.87 2.99
C ASP A 49 12.62 4.49 3.17
N GLY A 50 13.91 4.47 3.54
CA GLY A 50 14.66 3.23 3.75
C GLY A 50 14.19 2.38 4.95
N ASP A 51 13.45 2.97 5.89
CA ASP A 51 12.98 2.32 7.10
C ASP A 51 11.53 1.80 6.93
N GLY A 52 10.71 2.46 6.11
CA GLY A 52 9.37 1.98 5.82
C GLY A 52 8.46 3.01 5.15
N VAL A 53 7.15 2.92 5.46
CA VAL A 53 6.11 3.83 4.94
C VAL A 53 5.29 4.37 6.10
N MET A 54 5.00 5.66 6.05
CA MET A 54 4.15 6.40 6.98
C MET A 54 2.92 6.96 6.27
N VAL A 55 1.80 6.97 7.00
CA VAL A 55 0.54 7.60 6.60
C VAL A 55 0.49 9.00 7.22
N ILE A 56 0.40 10.04 6.41
CA ILE A 56 0.26 11.42 6.86
C ILE A 56 -1.18 11.86 6.57
N PRO A 57 -1.98 12.19 7.61
CA PRO A 57 -3.35 12.63 7.40
C PRO A 57 -3.42 13.86 6.50
N ALA A 58 -4.34 13.86 5.54
CA ALA A 58 -4.45 14.93 4.53
C ALA A 58 -4.59 16.35 5.11
N HIS A 59 -5.14 16.49 6.33
CA HIS A 59 -5.33 17.78 7.01
C HIS A 59 -4.08 18.30 7.75
N LEU A 60 -3.03 17.49 7.83
CA LEU A 60 -1.74 17.84 8.44
C LEU A 60 -0.61 17.97 7.41
N ALA A 61 -0.87 17.56 6.17
CA ALA A 61 0.10 17.52 5.07
C ALA A 61 0.35 18.90 4.45
#